data_AF-I7JVE6-F1
#
_entry.id   AF-I7JVE6-F1
#
_cell.length_a   1.000
_cell.length_b   1.000
_cell.length_c   1.000
_cell.angle_alpha   90.00
_cell.angle_beta   90.00
_cell.angle_gamma   90.00
#
_symmetry.space_group_name_H-M   'P 1'
#
loop_
_entity.id
_entity.type
_entity.pdbx_description
1 polymer ?
#
loop_
_entity_poly.entity_id
_entity_poly.type
_entity_poly.pdbx_seq_one_letter_code
_entity_poly.pdbx_strand_id
1 'polypeptide(L)' 'MKLRYVGPSFYVEGLTNGKEYEILSEEGPYYRVIDDSGEDYLYSKEHPAPMDGSSKGGRWEKIQIKY' A
#
# COMPACT_ATOMS: atom_id res chain seq x y z
N MET A 1 -9.48 6.40 3.80
CA MET A 1 -9.52 6.78 2.34
C MET A 1 -9.10 5.58 1.51
N LYS A 2 -9.25 5.57 0.19
CA LYS A 2 -8.70 4.50 -0.66
C LYS A 2 -7.58 5.01 -1.55
N LEU A 3 -6.50 4.26 -1.63
CA LEU A 3 -5.36 4.52 -2.51
C LEU A 3 -5.04 3.27 -3.31
N ARG A 4 -4.51 3.46 -4.51
CA ARG A 4 -4.03 2.38 -5.35
C ARG A 4 -2.53 2.17 -5.14
N TYR A 5 -2.09 0.95 -4.90
CA TYR A 5 -0.66 0.63 -4.92
C TYR A 5 -0.20 0.42 -6.37
N VAL A 6 0.91 1.04 -6.76
CA VAL A 6 1.53 0.87 -8.08
C VAL A 6 3.01 0.55 -7.90
N GLY A 7 3.40 -0.69 -8.20
CA GLY A 7 4.74 -1.23 -8.00
C GLY A 7 4.74 -2.76 -8.10
N PRO A 8 5.90 -3.45 -8.01
CA PRO A 8 5.94 -4.91 -8.02
C PRO A 8 5.14 -5.46 -6.84
N SER A 9 4.32 -6.49 -7.09
CA SER A 9 3.66 -7.23 -6.01
C SER A 9 4.71 -7.91 -5.13
N PHE A 10 4.46 -7.97 -3.82
CA PHE A 10 5.39 -8.61 -2.89
C PHE A 10 4.66 -9.32 -1.76
N TYR A 11 5.34 -10.36 -1.23
CA TYR A 11 4.77 -11.38 -0.36
C TYR A 11 3.55 -12.09 -0.97
N VAL A 12 3.12 -13.21 -0.36
CA VAL A 12 1.92 -13.93 -0.81
C VAL A 12 0.67 -13.09 -0.51
N GLU A 13 0.69 -12.34 0.58
CA GLU A 13 -0.44 -11.58 1.12
C GLU A 13 -0.05 -10.13 1.49
N GLY A 14 0.90 -9.52 0.75
CA GLY A 14 1.32 -8.13 0.97
C GLY A 14 0.55 -7.13 0.11
N LEU A 15 1.29 -6.30 -0.66
CA LEU A 15 0.69 -5.39 -1.64
C LEU A 15 0.78 -5.96 -3.06
N THR A 16 -0.31 -5.87 -3.81
CA THR A 16 -0.47 -6.32 -5.19
C THR A 16 -0.57 -5.15 -6.14
N ASN A 17 0.23 -5.18 -7.20
CA ASN A 17 0.28 -4.13 -8.22
C ASN A 17 -1.11 -3.78 -8.75
N GLY A 18 -1.46 -2.50 -8.69
CA GLY A 18 -2.70 -1.97 -9.24
C GLY A 18 -3.93 -2.29 -8.40
N LYS A 19 -3.81 -2.90 -7.22
CA LYS A 19 -4.92 -3.08 -6.29
C LYS A 19 -5.17 -1.80 -5.48
N GLU A 20 -6.43 -1.58 -5.14
CA GLU A 20 -6.87 -0.50 -4.27
C GLU A 20 -6.97 -1.00 -2.84
N TYR A 21 -6.46 -0.21 -1.91
CA TYR A 21 -6.38 -0.55 -0.49
C TYR A 21 -7.09 0.49 0.37
N GLU A 22 -7.66 0.02 1.47
CA GLU A 22 -8.23 0.88 2.48
C GLU A 22 -7.14 1.41 3.41
N ILE A 23 -7.09 2.73 3.52
CA ILE A 23 -6.19 3.45 4.42
C ILE A 23 -6.99 3.85 5.66
N LEU A 24 -6.64 3.25 6.79
CA LEU A 24 -7.31 3.45 8.08
C LEU A 24 -6.88 4.77 8.74
N SER A 25 -5.57 5.05 8.73
CA SER A 25 -4.98 6.22 9.38
C SER A 25 -3.68 6.66 8.71
N GLU A 26 -3.32 7.91 8.97
CA GLU A 26 -2.02 8.48 8.64
C GLU A 26 -1.18 8.58 9.93
N GLU A 27 -0.08 7.82 10.00
CA GLU A 27 0.77 7.74 11.18
C GLU A 27 2.19 8.20 10.83
N GLY A 28 2.43 9.51 10.95
CA GLY A 28 3.71 10.12 10.58
C GLY A 28 4.03 9.89 9.10
N PRO A 29 5.16 9.25 8.76
CA PRO A 29 5.55 8.94 7.38
C PRO A 29 4.89 7.66 6.83
N TYR A 30 3.94 7.07 7.57
CA TYR A 30 3.29 5.80 7.19
C TYR A 30 1.78 5.95 6.99
N TYR A 31 1.24 5.10 6.13
CA TYR A 31 -0.18 4.75 6.07
C TYR A 31 -0.41 3.45 6.80
N ARG A 32 -1.45 3.38 7.63
CA ARG A 32 -1.99 2.11 8.13
C ARG A 32 -2.97 1.56 7.10
N VAL A 33 -2.66 0.40 6.54
CA VAL A 33 -3.33 -0.18 5.37
C VAL A 33 -3.77 -1.59 5.69
N ILE A 34 -5.02 -1.94 5.37
CA ILE A 34 -5.46 -3.33 5.33
C ILE A 34 -4.95 -3.92 4.01
N ASP A 35 -3.97 -4.82 4.05
CA ASP A 35 -3.35 -5.40 2.85
C ASP A 35 -3.98 -6.72 2.39
N ASP A 36 -3.31 -7.50 1.55
CA ASP A 36 -3.88 -8.74 1.00
C ASP A 36 -4.07 -9.85 2.07
N SER A 37 -3.43 -9.73 3.24
CA SER A 37 -3.64 -10.63 4.38
C SER A 37 -4.96 -10.39 5.10
N GLY A 38 -5.58 -9.23 4.91
CA GLY A 38 -6.76 -8.80 5.65
C GLY A 38 -6.46 -8.15 7.01
N GLU A 39 -5.20 -8.12 7.43
CA GLU A 39 -4.73 -7.43 8.63
C GLU A 39 -4.18 -6.04 8.29
N ASP A 40 -4.07 -5.16 9.29
CA ASP A 40 -3.51 -3.83 9.10
C ASP A 40 -2.01 -3.74 9.37
N TYR A 41 -1.29 -3.10 8.45
CA TYR A 41 0.15 -2.88 8.52
C TYR A 41 0.52 -1.44 8.17
N LEU A 42 1.71 -1.03 8.61
CA LEU A 42 2.28 0.28 8.29
C LEU A 42 3.13 0.20 7.02
N TYR A 43 2.77 0.99 6.02
CA TYR A 43 3.53 1.14 4.79
C TYR A 43 3.98 2.59 4.61
N SER A 44 5.19 2.80 4.09
CA SER A 44 5.68 4.15 3.79
C SER A 44 4.72 4.88 2.84
N LYS A 45 4.46 6.17 3.11
CA LYS A 45 3.65 7.03 2.23
C LYS A 45 4.34 7.33 0.91
N GLU A 46 5.67 7.33 0.88
CA GLU A 46 6.46 7.71 -0.29
C GLU A 46 6.97 6.49 -1.06
N HIS A 47 7.39 5.44 -0.35
CA HIS A 47 8.00 4.27 -0.94
C HIS A 47 7.55 2.97 -0.24
N PRO A 48 6.27 2.57 -0.37
CA PRO A 48 5.78 1.31 0.17
C PRO A 48 6.58 0.13 -0.38
N ALA A 49 7.26 -0.61 0.51
CA ALA A 49 8.14 -1.72 0.20
C ALA A 49 8.26 -2.66 1.42
N PRO A 50 8.61 -3.94 1.20
CA PRO A 50 8.97 -4.86 2.28
C PRO A 50 10.25 -4.43 3.00
N MET A 51 10.30 -4.58 4.33
CA MET A 51 11.46 -4.17 5.14
C MET A 51 12.70 -5.03 4.89
N ASP A 52 12.53 -6.28 4.49
CA ASP A 52 13.65 -7.19 4.18
C ASP A 52 14.27 -6.94 2.79
N GLY A 53 13.72 -6.01 2.00
CA GLY A 53 14.29 -5.63 0.71
C GLY A 53 14.01 -6.62 -0.43
N SER A 54 13.13 -7.61 -0.23
CA SER A 54 12.71 -8.57 -1.27
C SER A 54 12.00 -7.95 -2.48
N SER A 55 11.56 -6.69 -2.38
CA SER A 55 11.00 -5.94 -3.50
C SER A 55 11.53 -4.51 -3.52
N LYS A 56 11.60 -3.95 -4.73
CA LYS A 56 11.95 -2.54 -4.95
C LYS A 56 10.88 -1.59 -4.44
N GLY A 57 9.66 -2.07 -4.14
CA GLY A 57 8.55 -1.22 -3.69
C GLY A 57 7.88 -0.43 -4.81
N GLY A 58 6.98 0.47 -4.43
CA GLY A 58 6.14 1.22 -5.36
C GLY A 58 5.77 2.61 -4.85
N ARG A 59 4.60 3.09 -5.27
CA ARG A 59 3.99 4.36 -4.84
C ARG A 59 2.48 4.21 -4.64
N TRP A 60 1.89 5.15 -3.91
CA TRP A 60 0.44 5.28 -3.80
C TRP A 60 -0.12 6.26 -4.84
N GLU A 61 -1.23 5.91 -5.47
CA GLU A 61 -1.98 6.78 -6.37
C GLU A 61 -3.37 7.07 -5.80
N LYS A 62 -3.78 8.35 -5.83
CA LYS A 62 -5.13 8.76 -5.44
C LYS A 62 -6.12 8.28 -6.49
N ILE A 63 -7.24 7.73 -6.04
CA ILE A 63 -8.31 7.28 -6.92
C ILE A 63 -9.24 8.48 -7.15
N GLN A 64 -9.37 8.90 -8.41
CA GLN A 64 -10.35 9.93 -8.79
C GLN A 64 -11.68 9.25 -9.10
N ILE A 65 -12.67 9.45 -8.24
CA ILE A 65 -14.05 9.05 -8.53
C ILE A 65 -14.59 10.07 -9.54
N LYS A 66 -14.88 9.63 -10.77
CA LYS A 66 -15.61 10.44 -11.75
C LYS A 66 -17.11 10.21 -11.51
N TYR A 67 -17.83 11.30 -11.26
CA TYR A 67 -19.30 11.34 -11.20
C TYR A 67 -19.88 11.53 -12.59
#